data_AF-A0A529X7D2-F1
#
_entry.id   AF-A0A529X7D2-F1
#
_cell.length_a   1.000
_cell.length_b   1.000
_cell.length_c   1.000
_cell.angle_alpha   90.00
_cell.angle_beta   90.00
_cell.angle_gamma   90.00
#
_symmetry.space_group_name_H-M   'P 1'
#
loop_
_entity.id
_entity.type
_entity.pdbx_description
1 polymer ?
#
loop_
_entity_poly.entity_id
_entity_poly.type
_entity_poly.pdbx_seq_one_letter_code
_entity_poly.pdbx_strand_id
1 'polypeptide(L)' 'MASLELKNIVKRYKSQTVLDDLSLTVADGETLVLFGPSGAGK' A
#
# COMPACT_ATOMS: atom_id res chain seq x y z
N MET A 1 -14.30 2.05 -16.32
CA MET A 1 -13.09 1.27 -15.99
C MET A 1 -12.32 2.08 -14.97
N ALA A 2 -12.18 1.59 -13.76
CA ALA A 2 -11.49 2.30 -12.68
C ALA A 2 -10.36 1.42 -12.15
N SER A 3 -9.13 1.93 -12.20
CA SER A 3 -7.96 1.31 -11.59
C SER A 3 -7.56 2.09 -10.34
N LEU A 4 -7.18 1.39 -9.27
CA LEU A 4 -6.55 2.01 -8.10
C LEU A 4 -5.06 2.18 -8.39
N GLU A 5 -4.52 3.37 -8.14
CA GLU A 5 -3.08 3.61 -8.25
C GLU A 5 -2.58 4.35 -7.00
N LEU A 6 -1.56 3.76 -6.37
CA LEU A 6 -0.76 4.35 -5.31
C LEU A 6 0.64 4.57 -5.88
N LYS A 7 1.16 5.79 -5.78
CA LYS A 7 2.50 6.15 -6.23
C LYS A 7 3.29 6.76 -5.09
N ASN A 8 4.47 6.20 -4.84
CA ASN A 8 5.47 6.71 -3.91
C ASN A 8 4.90 7.06 -2.52
N ILE A 9 4.02 6.19 -2.00
CA ILE A 9 3.35 6.40 -0.73
C ILE A 9 4.34 6.22 0.42
N VAL A 10 4.51 7.28 1.20
CA VAL A 10 5.24 7.26 2.46
C VAL A 10 4.24 7.53 3.59
N LYS A 11 4.23 6.65 4.60
CA LYS A 11 3.43 6.83 5.81
C LYS A 11 4.31 6.77 7.04
N ARG A 12 4.16 7.77 7.91
CA ARG A 12 4.90 7.88 9.18
C ARG A 12 3.94 8.13 10.34
N TYR A 13 4.27 7.55 11.49
CA TYR A 13 3.70 7.87 12.79
C TYR A 13 4.81 8.38 13.70
N LYS A 14 4.77 9.66 14.07
CA LYS A 14 5.88 10.33 14.77
C LYS A 14 7.20 10.12 14.00
N SER A 15 8.19 9.52 14.64
CA SER A 15 9.49 9.19 14.05
C SER A 15 9.53 7.86 13.29
N GLN A 16 8.47 7.05 13.35
CA GLN A 16 8.45 5.72 12.75
C GLN A 16 7.86 5.77 11.33
N THR A 17 8.64 5.33 10.33
CA THR A 17 8.14 5.05 8.99
C THR A 17 7.50 3.68 8.94
N VAL A 18 6.23 3.61 8.54
CA VAL A 18 5.46 2.35 8.42
C VAL A 18 5.22 1.95 6.97
N LEU A 19 5.28 2.90 6.04
CA LEU A 19 5.37 2.66 4.59
C LEU A 19 6.45 3.58 4.05
N ASP A 20 7.36 3.05 3.25
CA ASP A 20 8.45 3.79 2.63
C ASP A 20 8.43 3.52 1.13
N ASP A 21 8.08 4.55 0.36
CA ASP A 21 8.02 4.54 -1.11
C ASP A 21 7.16 3.41 -1.74
N LEU A 22 5.97 3.15 -1.17
CA LEU A 22 5.05 2.13 -1.70
C LEU A 22 4.37 2.61 -2.99
N SER A 23 4.58 1.87 -4.07
CA SER A 23 3.82 2.01 -5.32
C SER A 23 3.06 0.72 -5.64
N LEU A 24 1.77 0.83 -5.93
CA LEU A 24 0.85 -0.28 -6.16
C LEU A 24 -0.21 0.12 -7.19
N THR A 25 -0.52 -0.78 -8.11
CA THR A 25 -1.62 -0.61 -9.06
C THR A 25 -2.54 -1.82 -8.94
N VAL A 26 -3.85 -1.58 -8.88
CA VAL A 26 -4.89 -2.63 -8.91
C VAL A 26 -5.79 -2.35 -10.10
N ALA A 27 -5.86 -3.32 -11.01
CA ALA A 27 -6.66 -3.21 -12.22
C ALA A 27 -8.16 -3.36 -11.91
N ASP A 28 -9.00 -2.87 -12.83
CA ASP A 28 -10.44 -3.02 -12.74
C ASP A 28 -10.81 -4.52 -12.75
N GLY A 29 -11.64 -4.95 -11.79
CA GLY A 29 -12.02 -6.35 -11.60
C GLY A 29 -10.96 -7.25 -10.92
N GLU A 30 -9.79 -6.73 -10.55
CA GLU A 30 -8.76 -7.48 -9.83
C GLU A 30 -9.08 -7.59 -8.33
N THR A 31 -8.86 -8.77 -7.75
CA THR A 31 -8.92 -8.98 -6.30
C THR A 31 -7.51 -8.99 -5.72
N LEU A 32 -7.17 -7.95 -4.96
CA LEU A 32 -5.90 -7.85 -4.24
C LEU A 32 -6.06 -8.29 -2.78
N VAL A 33 -5.12 -9.09 -2.29
CA VAL A 33 -4.98 -9.41 -0.87
C VAL A 33 -3.63 -8.90 -0.37
N LEU A 34 -3.65 -8.05 0.66
CA LEU A 34 -2.45 -7.67 1.40
C LEU A 34 -2.27 -8.65 2.58
N PHE A 35 -1.23 -9.47 2.52
CA PHE A 35 -0.95 -10.52 3.50
C PHE A 35 0.42 -10.33 4.18
N GLY A 36 0.52 -10.73 5.47
CA GLY A 36 1.74 -10.56 6.27
C GLY A 36 1.48 -10.35 7.77
N PRO A 37 2.54 -10.33 8.60
CA PRO A 37 2.43 -10.30 10.07
C PRO A 37 1.84 -8.99 10.62
N SER A 38 1.49 -8.99 11.92
CA SER A 38 1.06 -7.76 12.61
C SER A 38 2.13 -6.68 12.51
N GLY A 39 1.73 -5.44 12.20
CA GLY A 39 2.64 -4.30 12.05
C GLY A 39 3.33 -4.18 10.68
N ALA A 40 3.08 -5.07 9.72
CA ALA A 40 3.77 -5.07 8.41
C ALA A 40 3.37 -3.92 7.45
N GLY A 41 2.47 -3.01 7.84
CA GLY A 41 2.05 -1.90 6.98
C GLY A 41 1.05 -2.26 5.87
N LYS A 42 0.41 -3.43 5.97
CA LYS A 42 -0.72 -3.85 5.13
C LYS A 42 -1.92 -2.93 5.29
#